data_AF-A0A2T4MCQ7-F1
#
_entry.id   AF-A0A2T4MCQ7-F1
#
_cell.length_a   1.000
_cell.length_b   1.000
_cell.length_c   1.000
_cell.angle_alpha   90.00
_cell.angle_beta   90.00
_cell.angle_gamma   90.00
#
_symmetry.space_group_name_H-M   'P 1'
#
loop_
_entity.id
_entity.type
_entity.pdbx_description
1 polymer ?
#
loop_
_entity_poly.entity_id
_entity_poly.type
_entity_poly.pdbx_seq_one_letter_code
_entity_poly.pdbx_strand_id
1 'polypeptide(L)'
;MSLSILSKLAMAGVVLTGVTGASVLGSITGVNYEAKAEESNPNSQYFNYKLGDKELDLKDIFTSNTLSAKILSEKLTSKLEAQGLNPENYKFKMTVKKTDGKTIQGGPSLVKGSEYIGTQTAEFNPNKDTITEFEIVPA
;
A
#
# COMPACT_ATOMS: atom_id res chain seq x y z
N MET A 1 47.87 37.48 17.36
CA MET A 1 48.13 37.21 15.93
C MET A 1 47.51 35.87 15.57
N SER A 2 46.86 35.78 14.40
CA SER A 2 46.32 34.58 13.72
C SER A 2 45.19 33.85 14.46
N LEU A 3 43.90 33.93 14.10
CA LEU A 3 43.19 33.65 12.84
C LEU A 3 43.37 32.23 12.28
N SER A 4 42.22 31.53 12.23
CA SER A 4 41.79 30.55 11.21
C SER A 4 42.51 29.18 11.28
N ILE A 5 41.93 28.01 10.99
CA ILE A 5 40.90 27.60 10.03
C ILE A 5 40.52 26.11 10.31
N LEU A 6 39.48 25.62 9.62
CA LEU A 6 39.19 24.21 9.27
C LEU A 6 38.50 23.33 10.33
N SER A 7 37.18 23.14 10.25
CA SER A 7 36.48 22.20 9.33
C SER A 7 36.77 20.73 9.63
N LYS A 8 35.75 20.02 10.15
CA LYS A 8 35.15 18.86 9.49
C LYS A 8 33.96 18.34 10.31
N LEU A 9 32.77 18.49 9.72
CA LEU A 9 31.59 17.69 10.02
C LEU A 9 31.96 16.22 9.83
N ALA A 10 32.16 15.49 10.93
CA ALA A 10 32.04 14.05 10.89
C ALA A 10 30.55 13.73 11.07
N MET A 11 29.82 13.69 9.94
CA MET A 11 28.55 12.98 9.86
C MET A 11 28.89 11.49 9.97
N ALA A 12 29.12 11.02 11.19
CA ALA A 12 29.20 9.61 11.49
C ALA A 12 27.78 9.07 11.41
N GLY A 13 27.49 8.38 10.29
CA GLY A 13 26.20 7.77 10.03
C GLY A 13 25.78 6.87 11.18
N VAL A 14 24.64 7.19 11.79
CA VAL A 14 23.86 6.21 12.52
C VAL A 14 22.84 5.67 11.54
N VAL A 15 23.19 4.54 10.94
CA VAL A 15 22.22 3.58 10.42
C VAL A 15 21.53 3.01 11.65
N LEU A 16 20.38 3.56 12.05
CA LEU A 16 19.53 2.93 13.06
C LEU A 16 18.57 1.98 12.35
N THR A 17 19.10 0.83 11.94
CA THR A 17 18.31 -0.36 11.71
C THR A 17 17.72 -0.83 13.04
N GLY A 18 16.40 -0.81 13.14
CA GLY A 18 15.60 -1.67 14.04
C GLY A 18 15.84 -1.51 15.54
N VAL A 19 15.04 -0.66 16.19
CA VAL A 19 14.67 -0.85 17.60
C VAL A 19 13.15 -0.84 17.73
N THR A 20 12.59 -2.04 17.91
CA THR A 20 11.47 -2.25 18.82
C THR A 20 11.76 -1.55 20.15
N GLY A 21 10.88 -0.66 20.63
CA GLY A 21 10.98 -0.19 22.02
C GLY A 21 10.37 1.17 22.34
N ALA A 22 9.08 1.13 22.70
CA ALA A 22 8.49 1.73 23.90
C ALA A 22 8.87 3.17 24.35
N SER A 23 7.85 4.03 24.29
CA SER A 23 7.35 4.90 25.37
C SER A 23 7.91 6.32 25.54
N VAL A 24 7.17 7.30 25.02
CA VAL A 24 6.94 8.59 25.72
C VAL A 24 5.44 8.91 25.71
N LEU A 25 4.81 8.56 26.85
CA LEU A 25 3.83 9.32 27.61
C LEU A 25 2.98 10.35 26.86
N GLY A 26 1.77 9.93 26.55
CA GLY A 26 0.66 10.79 26.14
C GLY A 26 -0.37 9.93 25.47
N SER A 27 -1.32 9.40 26.23
CA SER A 27 -2.53 8.76 25.68
C SER A 27 -3.36 9.84 24.98
N ILE A 28 -2.89 10.34 23.85
CA ILE A 28 -3.73 10.98 22.84
C ILE A 28 -4.60 9.84 22.33
N THR A 29 -5.79 9.74 22.88
CA THR A 29 -6.75 8.69 22.60
C THR A 29 -6.90 8.48 21.08
N GLY A 30 -6.84 9.54 20.26
CA GLY A 30 -6.92 9.46 18.80
C GLY A 30 -5.88 8.59 18.10
N VAL A 31 -4.57 8.82 18.33
CA VAL A 31 -3.51 8.15 17.53
C VAL A 31 -3.41 6.65 17.79
N ASN A 32 -3.75 6.21 19.01
CA ASN A 32 -3.74 4.78 19.35
C ASN A 32 -4.91 4.01 18.73
N TYR A 33 -6.07 4.65 18.51
CA TYR A 33 -7.20 3.98 17.85
C TYR A 33 -6.96 3.84 16.35
N GLU A 34 -6.37 4.85 15.70
CA GLU A 34 -6.04 4.81 14.27
C GLU A 34 -4.95 3.77 13.99
N ALA A 35 -3.86 3.76 14.78
CA ALA A 35 -2.80 2.75 14.62
C ALA A 35 -3.31 1.32 14.87
N LYS A 36 -4.19 1.10 15.86
CA LYS A 36 -4.77 -0.23 16.12
C LYS A 36 -5.82 -0.65 15.09
N ALA A 37 -6.55 0.28 14.51
CA ALA A 37 -7.50 -0.01 13.42
C ALA A 37 -6.77 -0.39 12.13
N GLU A 38 -5.62 0.22 11.88
CA GLU A 38 -4.74 -0.12 10.75
C GLU A 38 -4.05 -1.48 10.95
N GLU A 39 -3.58 -1.79 12.16
CA GLU A 39 -2.98 -3.08 12.50
C GLU A 39 -4.01 -4.23 12.49
N SER A 40 -5.28 -3.94 12.82
CA SER A 40 -6.39 -4.91 12.77
C SER A 40 -7.01 -5.09 11.38
N ASN A 41 -6.59 -4.32 10.37
CA ASN A 41 -7.12 -4.46 9.02
C ASN A 41 -6.72 -5.83 8.45
N PRO A 42 -7.67 -6.62 7.91
CA PRO A 42 -7.38 -7.98 7.40
C PRO A 42 -6.39 -8.01 6.22
N ASN A 43 -6.11 -6.85 5.62
CA ASN A 43 -5.30 -6.66 4.43
C ASN A 43 -4.03 -5.84 4.69
N SER A 44 -3.65 -5.61 5.96
CA SER A 44 -2.48 -4.80 6.34
C SER A 44 -1.17 -5.30 5.71
N GLN A 45 -1.05 -6.60 5.43
CA GLN A 45 0.09 -7.18 4.73
C GLN A 45 0.32 -6.63 3.31
N TYR A 46 -0.70 -6.05 2.67
CA TYR A 46 -0.61 -5.47 1.34
C TYR A 46 -0.42 -3.95 1.35
N PHE A 47 -0.35 -3.30 2.52
CA PHE A 47 -0.21 -1.84 2.61
C PHE A 47 1.11 -1.34 2.03
N ASN A 48 2.19 -2.11 2.16
CA ASN A 48 3.48 -1.82 1.54
C ASN A 48 3.81 -2.96 0.59
N TYR A 49 3.41 -2.82 -0.67
CA TYR A 49 3.54 -3.86 -1.67
C TYR A 49 4.86 -3.72 -2.44
N LYS A 50 5.71 -4.73 -2.40
CA LYS A 50 6.98 -4.74 -3.14
C LYS A 50 6.77 -5.17 -4.58
N LEU A 51 7.26 -4.35 -5.51
CA LEU A 51 7.24 -4.60 -6.94
C LEU A 51 8.66 -4.43 -7.48
N GLY A 52 9.42 -5.53 -7.52
CA GLY A 52 10.86 -5.48 -7.77
C GLY A 52 11.59 -4.67 -6.70
N ASP A 53 12.41 -3.70 -7.10
CA ASP A 53 13.13 -2.78 -6.22
C ASP A 53 12.28 -1.57 -5.75
N LYS A 54 11.01 -1.50 -6.18
CA LYS A 54 10.07 -0.43 -5.81
C LYS A 54 9.10 -0.90 -4.74
N GLU A 55 8.63 0.04 -3.93
CA GLU A 55 7.58 -0.19 -2.95
C GLU A 55 6.38 0.70 -3.28
N LEU A 56 5.20 0.10 -3.33
CA LEU A 56 3.93 0.78 -3.52
C LEU A 56 3.21 0.86 -2.17
N ASP A 57 2.98 2.09 -1.70
CA ASP A 57 2.07 2.34 -0.59
C ASP A 57 0.64 2.15 -1.10
N LEU A 58 -0.03 1.08 -0.67
CA LEU A 58 -1.43 0.75 -0.99
C LEU A 58 -2.36 0.93 0.21
N LYS A 59 -1.85 1.51 1.29
CA LYS A 59 -2.59 1.70 2.55
C LYS A 59 -3.91 2.43 2.31
N ASP A 60 -3.89 3.57 1.61
CA ASP A 60 -5.11 4.34 1.32
C ASP A 60 -6.15 3.59 0.48
N ILE A 61 -5.69 2.59 -0.29
CA ILE A 61 -6.56 1.76 -1.13
C ILE A 61 -7.28 0.75 -0.23
N PHE A 62 -6.53 0.06 0.63
CA PHE A 62 -7.03 -1.05 1.45
C PHE A 62 -7.59 -0.62 2.82
N THR A 63 -7.53 0.67 3.16
CA THR A 63 -8.30 1.27 4.27
C THR A 63 -9.58 1.98 3.81
N SER A 64 -9.99 1.82 2.54
CA SER A 64 -11.27 2.33 2.05
C SER A 64 -12.46 1.51 2.58
N ASN A 65 -13.65 2.13 2.65
CA ASN A 65 -14.89 1.42 2.99
C ASN A 65 -15.53 0.69 1.80
N THR A 66 -15.16 1.09 0.58
CA THR A 66 -15.66 0.48 -0.65
C THR A 66 -14.55 0.51 -1.69
N LEU A 67 -14.34 -0.61 -2.36
CA LEU A 67 -13.38 -0.77 -3.43
C LEU A 67 -13.99 -1.63 -4.54
N SER A 68 -13.83 -1.18 -5.78
CA SER A 68 -14.20 -1.90 -7.00
C SER A 68 -12.96 -2.12 -7.86
N ALA A 69 -13.04 -3.03 -8.84
CA ALA A 69 -11.92 -3.26 -9.76
C ALA A 69 -11.52 -1.99 -10.52
N LYS A 70 -12.49 -1.14 -10.90
CA LYS A 70 -12.25 0.16 -11.54
C LYS A 70 -11.46 1.10 -10.63
N ILE A 71 -11.93 1.32 -9.40
CA ILE A 71 -11.27 2.23 -8.45
C ILE A 71 -9.87 1.71 -8.09
N LEU A 72 -9.72 0.40 -7.93
CA LEU A 72 -8.42 -0.24 -7.70
C LEU A 72 -7.45 0.03 -8.86
N SER A 73 -7.88 -0.20 -10.10
CA SER A 73 -7.08 0.06 -11.31
C SER A 73 -6.66 1.54 -11.44
N GLU A 74 -7.57 2.47 -11.17
CA GLU A 74 -7.29 3.92 -11.19
C GLU A 74 -6.24 4.29 -10.12
N LYS A 75 -6.40 3.78 -8.89
CA LYS A 75 -5.44 4.03 -7.80
C LYS A 75 -4.08 3.38 -8.08
N LEU A 76 -4.05 2.14 -8.57
CA LEU A 76 -2.81 1.45 -8.96
C LEU A 76 -2.08 2.19 -10.09
N THR A 77 -2.82 2.72 -11.07
CA THR A 77 -2.25 3.58 -12.12
C THR A 77 -1.47 4.73 -11.51
N SER A 78 -2.08 5.48 -10.59
CA SER A 78 -1.41 6.60 -9.91
C SER A 78 -0.20 6.16 -9.07
N LYS A 79 -0.30 5.02 -8.36
CA LYS A 79 0.82 4.52 -7.54
C LYS A 79 2.01 4.07 -8.39
N LEU A 80 1.76 3.42 -9.53
CA LEU A 80 2.81 3.02 -10.46
C LEU A 80 3.48 4.24 -11.12
N GLU A 81 2.68 5.19 -11.62
CA GLU A 81 3.18 6.42 -12.23
C GLU A 81 4.02 7.24 -11.22
N ALA A 82 3.60 7.32 -9.95
CA ALA A 82 4.36 7.97 -8.89
C ALA A 82 5.72 7.31 -8.60
N GLN A 83 5.86 6.01 -8.87
CA GLN A 83 7.14 5.29 -8.78
C GLN A 83 7.98 5.37 -10.06
N GLY A 84 7.50 6.06 -11.10
CA GLY A 84 8.15 6.15 -12.42
C GLY A 84 7.96 4.89 -13.27
N LEU A 85 6.94 4.08 -12.99
CA LEU A 85 6.61 2.86 -13.72
C LEU A 85 5.50 3.16 -14.75
N ASN A 86 5.53 2.51 -15.91
CA ASN A 86 4.44 2.59 -16.88
C ASN A 86 3.33 1.59 -16.51
N PRO A 87 2.13 2.04 -16.08
CA PRO A 87 1.03 1.16 -15.67
C PRO A 87 0.48 0.26 -16.78
N GLU A 88 0.66 0.61 -18.06
CA GLU A 88 0.25 -0.25 -19.19
C GLU A 88 1.07 -1.54 -19.27
N ASN A 89 2.27 -1.54 -18.68
CA ASN A 89 3.16 -2.70 -18.63
C ASN A 89 2.87 -3.63 -17.44
N TYR A 90 1.76 -3.43 -16.72
CA TYR A 90 1.43 -4.24 -15.55
C TYR A 90 0.02 -4.81 -15.63
N LYS A 91 -0.15 -6.01 -15.09
CA LYS A 91 -1.43 -6.65 -14.82
C LYS A 91 -1.57 -6.84 -13.32
N PHE A 92 -2.80 -6.82 -12.83
CA PHE A 92 -3.10 -7.21 -11.46
C PHE A 92 -4.14 -8.33 -11.42
N LYS A 93 -4.03 -9.18 -10.41
CA LYS A 93 -5.00 -10.22 -10.07
C LYS A 93 -5.44 -10.02 -8.63
N MET A 94 -6.70 -10.30 -8.33
CA MET A 94 -7.20 -10.18 -6.96
C MET A 94 -8.33 -11.17 -6.67
N THR A 95 -8.25 -11.83 -5.52
CA THR A 95 -9.32 -12.65 -4.97
C THR A 95 -9.68 -12.16 -3.58
N VAL A 96 -10.96 -11.89 -3.36
CA VAL A 96 -11.50 -11.35 -2.10
C VAL A 96 -12.54 -12.32 -1.54
N LYS A 97 -12.38 -12.69 -0.27
CA LYS A 97 -13.38 -13.38 0.52
C LYS A 97 -14.16 -12.37 1.35
N LYS A 98 -15.45 -12.24 1.04
CA LYS A 98 -16.36 -11.36 1.76
C LYS A 98 -16.74 -11.96 3.12
N THR A 99 -17.12 -11.09 4.04
CA THR A 99 -17.62 -11.47 5.37
C THR A 99 -18.87 -12.36 5.33
N ASP A 100 -19.69 -12.27 4.27
CA ASP A 100 -20.86 -13.15 4.04
C ASP A 100 -20.48 -14.51 3.42
N GLY A 101 -19.18 -14.81 3.29
CA GLY A 101 -18.64 -16.06 2.76
C GLY A 101 -18.53 -16.11 1.24
N LYS A 102 -19.04 -15.11 0.51
CA LYS A 102 -18.91 -15.04 -0.95
C LYS A 102 -17.48 -14.71 -1.37
N THR A 103 -17.12 -15.11 -2.59
CA THR A 103 -15.82 -14.80 -3.17
C THR A 103 -15.99 -13.93 -4.40
N ILE A 104 -15.21 -12.85 -4.49
CA ILE A 104 -15.03 -12.06 -5.72
C ILE A 104 -13.67 -12.46 -6.28
N GLN A 105 -13.66 -12.98 -7.50
CA GLN A 105 -12.43 -13.38 -8.18
C GLN A 105 -12.24 -12.50 -9.42
N GLY A 106 -11.15 -11.74 -9.43
CA GLY A 106 -10.66 -10.98 -10.57
C GLY A 106 -9.48 -11.71 -11.20
N GLY A 107 -9.60 -12.05 -12.49
CA GLY A 107 -8.49 -12.56 -13.28
C GLY A 107 -7.41 -11.50 -13.52
N PRO A 108 -6.24 -11.90 -14.07
CA PRO A 108 -5.20 -10.94 -14.44
C PRO A 108 -5.77 -9.96 -15.47
N SER A 109 -5.81 -8.68 -15.11
CA SER A 109 -6.28 -7.61 -15.98
C SER A 109 -5.25 -6.48 -16.01
N LEU A 110 -5.12 -5.81 -17.15
CA LEU A 110 -4.20 -4.68 -17.28
C LEU A 110 -4.54 -3.61 -16.24
N VAL A 111 -3.51 -3.07 -15.58
CA VAL A 111 -3.72 -1.96 -14.62
C VAL A 111 -4.31 -0.75 -15.33
N LYS A 112 -3.92 -0.49 -16.58
CA LYS A 112 -4.46 0.58 -17.44
C LYS A 112 -4.73 0.03 -18.85
N GLY A 113 -5.83 0.45 -19.46
CA GLY A 113 -6.19 0.06 -20.84
C GLY A 113 -7.06 -1.20 -20.97
N SER A 114 -7.51 -1.80 -19.85
CA SER A 114 -8.47 -2.90 -19.88
C SER A 114 -9.90 -2.41 -20.19
N GLU A 115 -10.48 -2.87 -21.30
CA GLU A 115 -11.86 -2.54 -21.70
C GLU A 115 -12.92 -3.10 -20.72
N TYR A 116 -12.58 -4.18 -19.99
CA TYR A 116 -13.51 -4.89 -19.09
C TYR A 116 -13.45 -4.42 -17.63
N ILE A 117 -12.44 -3.64 -17.24
CA ILE A 117 -12.31 -3.17 -15.85
C ILE A 117 -13.42 -2.19 -15.47
N GLY A 118 -13.82 -1.34 -16.42
CA GLY A 118 -14.88 -0.35 -16.21
C GLY A 118 -16.29 -0.95 -16.13
N THR A 119 -16.47 -2.20 -16.56
CA THR A 119 -17.77 -2.89 -16.56
C THR A 119 -17.97 -3.77 -15.32
N GLN A 120 -16.96 -3.92 -14.47
CA GLN A 120 -17.08 -4.68 -13.23
C GLN A 120 -17.85 -3.88 -12.16
N THR A 121 -18.96 -4.44 -11.71
CA THR A 121 -19.85 -3.86 -10.69
C THR A 121 -19.67 -4.49 -9.31
N ALA A 122 -18.81 -5.51 -9.18
CA ALA A 122 -18.55 -6.15 -7.91
C ALA A 122 -17.74 -5.23 -6.98
N GLU A 123 -18.30 -4.94 -5.81
CA GLU A 123 -17.68 -4.13 -4.77
C GLU A 123 -17.44 -4.95 -3.49
N PHE A 124 -16.38 -4.57 -2.78
CA PHE A 124 -16.03 -5.11 -1.47
C PHE A 124 -15.51 -4.01 -0.54
N ASN A 125 -15.50 -4.29 0.76
CA ASN A 125 -15.01 -3.38 1.78
C ASN A 125 -13.65 -3.88 2.28
N PRO A 126 -12.51 -3.29 1.89
CA PRO A 126 -11.21 -3.79 2.30
C PRO A 126 -10.88 -3.57 3.79
N ASN A 127 -11.68 -2.82 4.56
CA ASN A 127 -11.58 -2.80 6.02
C ASN A 127 -12.25 -4.01 6.70
N LYS A 128 -13.07 -4.78 5.97
CA LYS A 128 -13.84 -5.91 6.53
C LYS A 128 -13.60 -7.22 5.81
N ASP A 129 -13.58 -7.19 4.49
CA ASP A 129 -13.38 -8.34 3.62
C ASP A 129 -11.88 -8.65 3.49
N THR A 130 -11.53 -9.93 3.30
CA THR A 130 -10.14 -10.39 3.28
C THR A 130 -9.68 -10.65 1.84
N ILE A 131 -8.56 -10.08 1.46
CA ILE A 131 -7.89 -10.32 0.20
C ILE A 131 -7.02 -11.57 0.36
N THR A 132 -7.47 -12.67 -0.22
CA THR A 132 -6.77 -13.96 -0.13
C THR A 132 -5.69 -14.10 -1.19
N GLU A 133 -5.77 -13.32 -2.27
CA GLU A 133 -4.79 -13.27 -3.33
C GLU A 133 -4.73 -11.85 -3.88
N PHE A 134 -3.54 -11.29 -3.98
CA PHE A 134 -3.31 -10.03 -4.67
C PHE A 134 -1.91 -10.01 -5.25
N GLU A 135 -1.83 -9.72 -6.53
CA GLU A 135 -0.58 -9.74 -7.26
C GLU A 135 -0.57 -8.64 -8.32
N ILE A 136 0.58 -7.99 -8.48
CA ILE A 136 0.88 -7.09 -9.59
C ILE A 136 2.11 -7.65 -10.31
N VAL A 137 1.97 -7.98 -11.58
CA VAL A 137 3.03 -8.56 -12.41
C VAL A 137 3.23 -7.75 -13.69
N PRO A 138 4.42 -7.80 -14.31
CA PRO A 138 4.60 -7.31 -15.66
C PRO A 138 3.60 -7.97 -16.64
N ALA A 139 3.07 -7.17 -17.57
CA ALA A 139 2.06 -7.58 -18.55
C ALA A 139 2.60 -8.52 -19.62
#